data_AF-A0A2E5LFB5-F1
#
_entry.id   AF-A0A2E5LFB5-F1
#
_cell.length_a   1.000
_cell.length_b   1.000
_cell.length_c   1.000
_cell.angle_alpha   90.00
_cell.angle_beta   90.00
_cell.angle_gamma   90.00
#
_symmetry.space_group_name_H-M   'P 1'
#
loop_
_entity.id
_entity.type
_entity.pdbx_description
1 polymer ?
#
loop_
_entity_poly.entity_id
_entity_poly.type
_entity_poly.pdbx_seq_one_letter_code
_entity_poly.pdbx_strand_id
1 'polypeptide(L)'
;MKIALIDYGSGNLQSAYKALELSSKFNKKNKVFIATKSKDLLQADKIVLPGVGTFSDCMKGIKSISGMIDTLNKEVLIRKKPFLGICVGMQLLATEGKEKGNHKGLNWIKGKVIKIKKKNKIKIPHMGWNTVKTIINHPVIKRKKFDSYFVHSYNFICKNKKNILAVCDYKQNITAIVGSENIIGTQFHPEKSQKIGLEILKNFINWNY
;
A
#
# COMPACT_ATOMS: atom_id res chain seq x y z
N MET A 1 7.65 18.42 6.99
CA MET A 1 6.80 17.24 7.22
C MET A 1 7.67 15.99 7.32
N LYS A 2 7.42 15.11 8.27
CA LYS A 2 8.14 13.85 8.51
C LYS A 2 7.33 12.67 7.98
N ILE A 3 7.95 11.84 7.13
CA ILE A 3 7.32 10.66 6.54
C ILE A 3 8.04 9.43 7.08
N ALA A 4 7.32 8.59 7.83
CA ALA A 4 7.84 7.32 8.29
C ALA A 4 7.66 6.26 7.22
N LEU A 5 8.75 5.60 6.81
CA LEU A 5 8.72 4.36 6.05
C LEU A 5 9.01 3.22 7.02
N ILE A 6 8.03 2.34 7.24
CA ILE A 6 8.16 1.26 8.22
C ILE A 6 9.11 0.19 7.68
N ASP A 7 10.08 -0.19 8.51
CA ASP A 7 10.94 -1.33 8.31
C ASP A 7 10.69 -2.38 9.38
N TYR A 8 10.33 -3.57 8.93
CA TYR A 8 10.08 -4.75 9.75
C TYR A 8 10.92 -5.95 9.31
N GLY A 9 12.04 -5.69 8.61
CA GLY A 9 12.99 -6.71 8.16
C GLY A 9 12.60 -7.39 6.84
N SER A 10 11.64 -6.84 6.09
CA SER A 10 11.26 -7.35 4.77
C SER A 10 10.78 -6.21 3.87
N GLY A 11 10.98 -6.37 2.56
CA GLY A 11 10.54 -5.42 1.56
C GLY A 11 11.63 -4.93 0.63
N ASN A 12 11.22 -4.23 -0.42
CA ASN A 12 12.12 -3.44 -1.25
C ASN A 12 12.32 -2.04 -0.66
N LEU A 13 12.74 -2.00 0.61
CA LEU A 13 12.79 -0.78 1.43
C LEU A 13 13.62 0.32 0.75
N GLN A 14 14.76 -0.05 0.17
CA GLN A 14 15.67 0.91 -0.44
C GLN A 14 15.06 1.62 -1.65
N SER A 15 14.33 0.91 -2.53
CA SER A 15 13.65 1.58 -3.65
C SER A 15 12.50 2.44 -3.16
N ALA A 16 11.71 1.97 -2.20
CA ALA A 16 10.61 2.75 -1.63
C ALA A 16 11.11 4.03 -0.96
N TYR A 17 12.20 3.93 -0.18
CA TYR A 17 12.87 5.06 0.44
C TYR A 17 13.36 6.07 -0.60
N LYS A 18 14.12 5.62 -1.61
CA LYS A 18 14.63 6.51 -2.67
C LYS A 18 13.49 7.19 -3.44
N ALA A 19 12.43 6.46 -3.77
CA ALA A 19 11.27 7.03 -4.47
C ALA A 19 10.54 8.06 -3.61
N LEU A 20 10.33 7.79 -2.31
CA LEU A 20 9.75 8.75 -1.37
C LEU A 20 10.65 9.98 -1.20
N GLU A 21 11.97 9.80 -1.10
CA GLU A 21 12.93 10.88 -0.98
C GLU A 21 12.89 11.78 -2.23
N LEU A 22 12.94 11.18 -3.43
CA LEU A 22 12.81 11.91 -4.70
C LEU A 22 11.47 12.65 -4.81
N SER A 23 10.36 12.01 -4.44
CA SER A 23 9.04 12.65 -4.43
C SER A 23 8.90 13.72 -3.32
N SER A 24 9.73 13.66 -2.28
CA SER A 24 9.77 14.65 -1.19
C SER A 24 10.60 15.88 -1.53
N LYS A 25 11.65 15.74 -2.36
CA LYS A 25 12.57 16.82 -2.76
C LYS A 25 11.88 18.00 -3.46
N PHE A 26 10.64 17.83 -3.94
CA PHE A 26 9.82 18.94 -4.43
C PHE A 26 9.49 19.99 -3.34
N ASN A 27 9.65 19.66 -2.06
CA ASN A 27 9.49 20.59 -0.96
C ASN A 27 10.64 20.40 0.04
N LYS A 28 11.55 21.39 0.13
CA LYS A 28 12.78 21.34 0.93
C LYS A 28 12.58 21.07 2.43
N LYS A 29 11.33 21.12 2.93
CA LYS A 29 10.94 20.88 4.32
C LYS A 29 10.48 19.44 4.61
N ASN A 30 10.46 18.56 3.63
CA ASN A 30 10.04 17.16 3.81
C ASN A 30 11.23 16.26 4.15
N LYS A 31 11.07 15.42 5.18
CA LYS A 31 12.06 14.43 5.62
C LYS A 31 11.45 13.04 5.62
N VAL A 32 12.04 12.13 4.86
CA VAL A 32 11.73 10.69 4.91
C VAL A 32 12.68 10.04 5.91
N PHE A 33 12.18 9.14 6.74
CA PHE A 33 13.02 8.37 7.66
C PHE A 33 12.50 6.94 7.80
N ILE A 34 13.41 6.02 8.07
CA ILE A 34 13.08 4.62 8.34
C ILE A 34 12.61 4.50 9.79
N ALA A 35 11.42 3.93 9.99
CA ALA A 35 10.85 3.65 11.30
C ALA A 35 11.01 2.17 11.62
N THR A 36 11.83 1.85 12.63
CA THR A 36 12.10 0.47 13.08
C THR A 36 11.46 0.17 14.43
N LYS A 37 10.97 1.20 15.13
CA LYS A 37 10.31 1.10 16.44
C LYS A 37 8.95 1.76 16.38
N SER A 38 8.01 1.29 17.20
CA SER A 38 6.66 1.87 17.29
C SER A 38 6.67 3.36 17.62
N LYS A 39 7.55 3.80 18.54
CA LYS A 39 7.71 5.21 18.93
C LYS A 39 8.09 6.14 17.77
N ASP A 40 8.73 5.61 16.73
CA ASP A 40 9.14 6.39 15.55
C ASP A 40 7.93 6.96 14.80
N LEU A 41 6.77 6.29 14.88
CA LEU A 41 5.53 6.73 14.24
C LEU A 41 4.91 7.97 14.89
N LEU A 42 5.25 8.26 16.15
CA LEU A 42 4.69 9.40 16.88
C LEU A 42 5.10 10.72 16.26
N GLN A 43 6.35 10.81 15.78
CA GLN A 43 6.90 12.01 15.14
C GLN A 43 6.58 12.08 13.64
N ALA A 44 5.97 11.05 13.05
CA ALA A 44 5.61 11.03 11.64
C ALA A 44 4.34 11.82 11.40
N ASP A 45 4.28 12.63 10.35
CA ASP A 45 3.04 13.24 9.88
C ASP A 45 2.29 12.31 8.91
N LYS A 46 3.03 11.45 8.21
CA LYS A 46 2.52 10.46 7.25
C LYS A 46 3.26 9.14 7.40
N ILE A 47 2.56 8.04 7.16
CA ILE A 47 3.07 6.69 7.39
C ILE A 47 2.98 5.90 6.09
N VAL A 48 4.07 5.21 5.73
CA VAL A 48 4.13 4.31 4.58
C VAL A 48 4.52 2.92 5.05
N LEU A 49 3.69 1.94 4.70
CA LEU A 49 3.95 0.52 4.95
C LEU A 49 4.24 -0.18 3.61
N PRO A 50 5.51 -0.45 3.29
CA PRO A 50 5.85 -1.29 2.15
C PRO A 50 5.54 -2.76 2.48
N GLY A 51 5.52 -3.62 1.46
CA GLY A 51 5.56 -5.05 1.70
C GLY A 51 5.88 -5.89 0.48
N VAL A 52 6.80 -6.85 0.67
CA VAL A 52 7.20 -7.87 -0.31
C VAL A 52 7.24 -9.21 0.42
N GLY A 53 6.93 -10.30 -0.29
CA GLY A 53 6.85 -11.65 0.28
C GLY A 53 5.42 -12.04 0.58
N THR A 54 5.20 -12.84 1.63
CA THR A 54 3.87 -13.36 1.94
C THR A 54 3.11 -12.44 2.90
N PHE A 55 1.78 -12.52 2.84
CA PHE A 55 0.89 -11.84 3.79
C PHE A 55 1.24 -12.19 5.24
N SER A 56 1.45 -13.49 5.51
CA SER A 56 1.78 -14.00 6.84
C SER A 56 3.11 -13.43 7.34
N ASP A 57 4.15 -13.46 6.52
CA ASP A 57 5.49 -13.02 6.94
C ASP A 57 5.51 -11.51 7.20
N CYS A 58 4.80 -10.73 6.38
CA CYS A 58 4.68 -9.29 6.62
C CYS A 58 3.90 -8.99 7.92
N MET A 59 2.78 -9.69 8.17
CA MET A 59 2.07 -9.54 9.46
C MET A 59 2.93 -9.96 10.65
N LYS A 60 3.72 -11.03 10.53
CA LYS A 60 4.64 -11.49 11.58
C LYS A 60 5.72 -10.46 11.86
N GLY A 61 6.34 -9.91 10.81
CA GLY A 61 7.37 -8.88 10.96
C GLY A 61 6.84 -7.60 11.62
N ILE A 62 5.64 -7.13 11.26
CA ILE A 62 5.06 -5.96 11.94
C ILE A 62 4.76 -6.27 13.40
N LYS A 63 4.24 -7.48 13.70
CA LYS A 63 3.93 -7.90 15.07
C LYS A 63 5.15 -8.14 15.95
N SER A 64 6.31 -8.47 15.36
CA SER A 64 7.54 -8.65 16.14
C SER A 64 8.09 -7.32 16.67
N ILE A 65 7.72 -6.18 16.07
CA ILE A 65 8.05 -4.87 16.60
C ILE A 65 7.09 -4.52 17.75
N SER A 66 7.62 -4.48 18.97
CA SER A 66 6.83 -4.23 20.19
C SER A 66 5.99 -2.95 20.10
N GLY A 67 4.69 -3.08 20.34
CA GLY A 67 3.71 -1.98 20.31
C GLY A 67 3.43 -1.37 18.94
N MET A 68 3.90 -1.98 17.84
CA MET A 68 3.75 -1.41 16.49
C MET A 68 2.29 -1.40 16.02
N ILE A 69 1.55 -2.51 16.20
CA ILE A 69 0.15 -2.60 15.78
C ILE A 69 -0.72 -1.60 16.55
N ASP A 70 -0.55 -1.49 17.87
CA ASP A 70 -1.35 -0.57 18.68
C ASP A 70 -1.03 0.88 18.35
N THR A 71 0.26 1.20 18.16
CA THR A 71 0.67 2.54 17.71
C THR A 71 0.11 2.85 16.33
N LEU A 72 0.17 1.91 15.38
CA LEU A 72 -0.43 2.09 14.05
C LEU A 72 -1.93 2.37 14.13
N ASN A 73 -2.66 1.57 14.91
CA ASN A 73 -4.10 1.77 15.10
C ASN A 73 -4.39 3.15 15.70
N LYS A 74 -3.63 3.58 16.71
CA LYS A 74 -3.79 4.91 17.32
C LYS A 74 -3.48 6.04 16.34
N GLU A 75 -2.32 5.98 15.69
CA GLU A 75 -1.84 7.04 14.81
C GLU A 75 -2.67 7.16 13.51
N VAL A 76 -3.14 6.03 12.96
CA VAL A 76 -3.87 6.01 11.68
C VAL A 76 -5.38 6.07 11.88
N LEU A 77 -5.96 5.29 12.80
CA LEU A 77 -7.43 5.21 12.92
C LEU A 77 -8.01 6.32 13.80
N ILE A 78 -7.28 6.72 14.84
CA ILE A 78 -7.74 7.74 15.81
C ILE A 78 -7.22 9.12 15.41
N ARG A 79 -5.89 9.27 15.25
CA ARG A 79 -5.27 10.55 14.88
C ARG A 79 -5.33 10.89 13.39
N LYS A 80 -5.88 9.97 12.57
CA LYS A 80 -6.11 10.15 11.13
C LYS A 80 -4.87 10.55 10.32
N LYS A 81 -3.65 10.15 10.74
CA LYS A 81 -2.44 10.39 9.95
C LYS A 81 -2.55 9.71 8.59
N PRO A 82 -2.29 10.38 7.46
CA PRO A 82 -2.35 9.75 6.15
C PRO A 82 -1.44 8.53 6.05
N PHE A 83 -2.00 7.43 5.57
CA PHE A 83 -1.34 6.13 5.48
C PHE A 83 -1.34 5.61 4.05
N LEU A 84 -0.18 5.11 3.60
CA LEU A 84 -0.02 4.42 2.32
C LEU A 84 0.49 2.99 2.52
N GLY A 85 -0.29 2.01 2.10
CA GLY A 85 0.16 0.61 1.96
C GLY A 85 0.62 0.29 0.54
N ILE A 86 1.80 -0.33 0.36
CA ILE A 86 2.32 -0.71 -0.96
C ILE A 86 2.40 -2.23 -1.11
N CYS A 87 1.81 -2.76 -2.18
CA CYS A 87 1.75 -4.18 -2.52
C CYS A 87 1.23 -5.03 -1.36
N VAL A 88 2.06 -5.81 -0.65
CA VAL A 88 1.59 -6.56 0.52
C VAL A 88 1.15 -5.60 1.63
N GLY A 89 1.78 -4.44 1.77
CA GLY A 89 1.33 -3.40 2.71
C GLY A 89 -0.11 -2.94 2.47
N MET A 90 -0.57 -2.88 1.21
CA MET A 90 -1.98 -2.68 0.87
C MET A 90 -2.82 -3.89 1.29
N GLN A 91 -2.35 -5.11 0.99
CA GLN A 91 -3.06 -6.34 1.33
C GLN A 91 -3.30 -6.46 2.84
N LEU A 92 -2.35 -6.06 3.68
CA LEU A 92 -2.47 -6.11 5.13
C LEU A 92 -3.60 -5.24 5.69
N LEU A 93 -4.11 -4.25 4.93
CA LEU A 93 -5.29 -3.47 5.31
C LEU A 93 -6.57 -4.33 5.41
N ALA A 94 -6.59 -5.49 4.74
CA ALA A 94 -7.71 -6.42 4.73
C ALA A 94 -8.01 -7.01 6.11
N THR A 95 -9.20 -7.60 6.24
CA THR A 95 -9.56 -8.39 7.41
C THR A 95 -8.73 -9.67 7.49
N GLU A 96 -8.51 -10.33 6.35
CA GLU A 96 -7.75 -11.57 6.30
C GLU A 96 -7.03 -11.81 4.96
N GLY A 97 -5.88 -12.47 5.02
CA GLY A 97 -5.17 -13.04 3.89
C GLY A 97 -5.33 -14.55 3.82
N LYS A 98 -5.50 -15.09 2.62
CA LYS A 98 -5.68 -16.52 2.32
C LYS A 98 -4.43 -17.20 1.74
N GLU A 99 -3.28 -16.54 1.80
CA GLU A 99 -2.02 -17.09 1.30
C GLU A 99 -1.49 -18.17 2.23
N LYS A 100 -1.46 -19.42 1.76
CA LYS A 100 -0.96 -20.60 2.50
C LYS A 100 -1.61 -20.79 3.88
N GLY A 101 -2.84 -20.33 4.06
CA GLY A 101 -3.55 -20.39 5.34
C GLY A 101 -4.50 -19.21 5.52
N ASN A 102 -5.08 -19.09 6.71
CA ASN A 102 -5.92 -17.95 7.09
C ASN A 102 -5.16 -17.06 8.08
N HIS A 103 -4.85 -15.83 7.66
CA HIS A 103 -4.07 -14.89 8.44
C HIS A 103 -4.86 -13.61 8.69
N LYS A 104 -4.99 -13.17 9.96
CA LYS A 104 -5.63 -11.90 10.31
C LYS A 104 -4.76 -10.73 9.83
N GLY A 105 -5.37 -9.79 9.11
CA GLY A 105 -4.75 -8.50 8.76
C GLY A 105 -5.04 -7.42 9.80
N LEU A 106 -4.75 -6.17 9.42
CA LEU A 106 -5.03 -4.97 10.22
C LEU A 106 -6.54 -4.68 10.32
N ASN A 107 -7.34 -5.19 9.38
CA ASN A 107 -8.80 -5.07 9.39
C ASN A 107 -9.30 -3.62 9.28
N TRP A 108 -8.53 -2.73 8.66
CA TRP A 108 -8.86 -1.32 8.44
C TRP A 108 -9.81 -1.13 7.25
N ILE A 109 -9.69 -1.99 6.23
CA ILE A 109 -10.62 -2.06 5.10
C ILE A 109 -11.17 -3.48 5.03
N LYS A 110 -12.48 -3.64 5.22
CA LYS A 110 -13.12 -4.96 5.26
C LYS A 110 -12.96 -5.67 3.92
N GLY A 111 -12.39 -6.87 3.95
CA GLY A 111 -12.16 -7.68 2.75
C GLY A 111 -11.19 -8.82 2.97
N LYS A 112 -10.92 -9.55 1.89
CA LYS A 112 -10.07 -10.75 1.91
C LYS A 112 -9.05 -10.69 0.79
N VAL A 113 -7.83 -11.11 1.06
CA VAL A 113 -6.78 -11.23 0.04
C VAL A 113 -6.70 -12.68 -0.39
N ILE A 114 -7.09 -12.97 -1.64
CA ILE A 114 -7.24 -14.34 -2.16
C ILE A 114 -6.37 -14.57 -3.39
N LYS A 115 -5.99 -15.82 -3.65
CA LYS A 115 -5.19 -16.16 -4.83
C LYS A 115 -5.93 -15.79 -6.11
N ILE A 116 -5.23 -15.16 -7.04
CA ILE A 116 -5.75 -14.87 -8.38
C ILE A 116 -6.15 -16.19 -9.04
N LYS A 117 -7.38 -16.27 -9.58
CA LYS A 117 -7.85 -17.50 -10.21
C LYS A 117 -7.11 -17.70 -11.52
N LYS A 118 -6.48 -18.86 -11.72
CA LYS A 118 -5.86 -19.27 -13.00
C LYS A 118 -6.93 -19.62 -14.05
N LYS A 119 -7.81 -18.68 -14.38
CA LYS A 119 -8.75 -18.82 -15.50
C LYS A 119 -8.09 -18.29 -16.78
N ASN A 120 -8.56 -18.73 -17.94
CA ASN A 120 -8.21 -18.13 -19.24
C ASN A 120 -6.70 -18.13 -19.58
N LYS A 121 -5.98 -19.18 -19.16
CA LYS A 121 -4.53 -19.39 -19.43
C LYS A 121 -3.65 -18.18 -19.05
N ILE A 122 -3.96 -17.46 -17.97
CA ILE A 122 -3.09 -16.39 -17.45
C ILE A 122 -1.87 -16.96 -16.72
N LYS A 123 -0.74 -16.26 -16.82
CA LYS A 123 0.44 -16.55 -15.99
C LYS A 123 0.20 -16.02 -14.56
N ILE A 124 0.77 -16.68 -13.56
CA ILE A 124 0.79 -16.20 -12.17
C ILE A 124 2.24 -16.34 -11.68
N PRO A 125 2.84 -15.28 -11.10
CA PRO A 125 2.23 -14.01 -10.69
C PRO A 125 1.77 -13.11 -11.86
N HIS A 126 0.79 -12.24 -11.58
CA HIS A 126 0.53 -11.06 -12.42
C HIS A 126 1.76 -10.17 -12.30
N MET A 127 2.58 -10.16 -13.33
CA MET A 127 3.90 -9.52 -13.34
C MET A 127 4.10 -8.72 -14.61
N GLY A 128 4.50 -7.46 -14.45
CA GLY A 128 4.76 -6.53 -15.55
C GLY A 128 3.90 -5.27 -15.49
N TRP A 129 3.94 -4.50 -16.57
CA TRP A 129 3.13 -3.30 -16.73
C TRP A 129 1.68 -3.66 -17.03
N ASN A 130 0.74 -3.03 -16.33
CA ASN A 130 -0.69 -3.14 -16.63
C ASN A 130 -1.38 -1.79 -16.41
N THR A 131 -2.47 -1.57 -17.12
CA THR A 131 -3.21 -0.32 -17.09
C THR A 131 -4.21 -0.29 -15.94
N VAL A 132 -4.03 0.68 -15.07
CA VAL A 132 -4.94 1.03 -13.98
C VAL A 132 -6.01 1.99 -14.50
N LYS A 133 -7.27 1.69 -14.19
CA LYS A 133 -8.44 2.53 -14.43
C LYS A 133 -9.01 3.00 -13.09
N THR A 134 -9.01 4.31 -12.89
CA THR A 134 -9.61 4.95 -11.71
C THR A 134 -11.12 4.90 -11.82
N ILE A 135 -11.78 4.48 -10.74
CA ILE A 135 -13.23 4.38 -10.61
C ILE A 135 -13.77 5.51 -9.73
N ILE A 136 -13.05 5.82 -8.64
CA ILE A 136 -13.43 6.85 -7.67
C ILE A 136 -12.31 7.87 -7.60
N ASN A 137 -12.65 9.15 -7.71
CA ASN A 137 -11.69 10.25 -7.61
C ASN A 137 -11.07 10.28 -6.22
N HIS A 138 -9.76 10.50 -6.16
CA HIS A 138 -9.02 10.61 -4.91
C HIS A 138 -7.86 11.60 -5.07
N PRO A 139 -7.52 12.45 -4.08
CA PRO A 139 -6.45 13.44 -4.22
C PRO A 139 -5.08 12.87 -4.62
N VAL A 140 -4.82 11.62 -4.22
CA VAL A 140 -3.59 10.89 -4.56
C VAL A 140 -3.56 10.39 -6.02
N ILE A 141 -4.73 10.21 -6.65
CA ILE A 141 -4.90 9.61 -7.98
C ILE A 141 -5.53 10.65 -8.92
N LYS A 142 -4.70 11.43 -9.60
CA LYS A 142 -5.18 12.51 -10.49
C LYS A 142 -5.57 12.04 -11.89
N ARG A 143 -5.10 10.86 -12.30
CA ARG A 143 -5.33 10.32 -13.65
C ARG A 143 -6.51 9.36 -13.66
N LYS A 144 -7.32 9.41 -14.72
CA LYS A 144 -8.41 8.44 -14.96
C LYS A 144 -7.89 7.07 -15.43
N LYS A 145 -6.76 7.05 -16.14
CA LYS A 145 -6.12 5.85 -16.69
C LYS A 145 -4.61 6.05 -16.75
N PHE A 146 -3.82 5.05 -16.36
CA PHE A 146 -2.35 5.09 -16.38
C PHE A 146 -1.75 3.69 -16.24
N ASP A 147 -0.51 3.49 -16.70
CA ASP A 147 0.18 2.21 -16.57
C ASP A 147 1.00 2.13 -15.28
N SER A 148 1.09 0.96 -14.67
CA SER A 148 1.91 0.75 -13.47
C SER A 148 2.47 -0.67 -13.40
N TYR A 149 3.54 -0.85 -12.63
CA TYR A 149 4.25 -2.12 -12.53
C TYR A 149 3.69 -2.98 -11.38
N PHE A 150 3.20 -4.16 -11.74
CA PHE A 150 2.65 -5.17 -10.83
C PHE A 150 3.59 -6.36 -10.68
N VAL A 151 3.59 -6.99 -9.51
CA VAL A 151 4.19 -8.31 -9.26
C VAL A 151 3.50 -8.96 -8.06
N HIS A 152 2.43 -9.72 -8.31
CA HIS A 152 1.66 -10.35 -7.23
C HIS A 152 0.86 -11.57 -7.68
N SER A 153 0.55 -12.48 -6.75
CA SER A 153 -0.28 -13.68 -7.00
C SER A 153 -1.66 -13.63 -6.33
N TYR A 154 -1.93 -12.59 -5.55
CA TYR A 154 -3.13 -12.46 -4.71
C TYR A 154 -3.84 -11.14 -4.98
N ASN A 155 -5.18 -11.15 -4.95
CA ASN A 155 -6.04 -10.01 -5.20
C ASN A 155 -6.80 -9.63 -3.92
N PHE A 156 -6.92 -8.33 -3.65
CA PHE A 156 -7.73 -7.81 -2.56
C PHE A 156 -9.20 -7.75 -3.00
N ILE A 157 -10.04 -8.59 -2.41
CA ILE A 157 -11.50 -8.54 -2.59
C ILE A 157 -12.12 -7.72 -1.46
N CYS A 158 -12.44 -6.46 -1.75
CA CYS A 158 -13.11 -5.58 -0.81
C CYS A 158 -14.55 -6.04 -0.56
N LYS A 159 -14.99 -6.00 0.70
CA LYS A 159 -16.39 -6.25 1.06
C LYS A 159 -17.29 -5.12 0.55
N ASN A 160 -16.80 -3.88 0.59
CA ASN A 160 -17.53 -2.71 0.10
C ASN A 160 -16.85 -2.13 -1.15
N LYS A 161 -17.62 -1.98 -2.24
CA LYS A 161 -17.12 -1.43 -3.51
C LYS A 161 -16.68 0.03 -3.39
N LYS A 162 -17.21 0.80 -2.42
CA LYS A 162 -16.81 2.20 -2.17
C LYS A 162 -15.32 2.34 -1.80
N ASN A 163 -14.72 1.26 -1.31
CA ASN A 163 -13.30 1.25 -0.96
C ASN A 163 -12.38 0.89 -2.14
N ILE A 164 -12.93 0.59 -3.33
CA ILE A 164 -12.16 0.30 -4.54
C ILE A 164 -12.01 1.60 -5.34
N LEU A 165 -10.84 2.22 -5.25
CA LEU A 165 -10.57 3.48 -5.96
C LEU A 165 -10.17 3.24 -7.41
N ALA A 166 -9.47 2.15 -7.70
CA ALA A 166 -9.05 1.80 -9.05
C ALA A 166 -8.91 0.29 -9.25
N VAL A 167 -9.06 -0.15 -10.50
CA VAL A 167 -8.92 -1.54 -10.93
C VAL A 167 -7.99 -1.67 -12.12
N CYS A 168 -7.49 -2.88 -12.38
CA CYS A 168 -6.91 -3.25 -13.68
C CYS A 168 -7.52 -4.57 -14.17
N ASP A 169 -7.48 -4.78 -15.48
CA ASP A 169 -7.92 -6.03 -16.09
C ASP A 169 -6.72 -6.99 -16.24
N TYR A 170 -6.84 -8.16 -15.63
CA TYR A 170 -5.90 -9.27 -15.83
C TYR A 170 -6.65 -10.54 -16.25
N LYS A 171 -7.49 -10.41 -17.28
CA LYS A 171 -8.55 -11.36 -17.68
C LYS A 171 -9.55 -11.64 -16.55
N GLN A 172 -9.56 -10.76 -15.56
CA GLN A 172 -10.41 -10.68 -14.40
C GLN A 172 -10.12 -9.34 -13.72
N ASN A 173 -11.10 -8.75 -13.05
CA ASN A 173 -10.89 -7.51 -12.32
C ASN A 173 -9.95 -7.73 -11.12
N ILE A 174 -8.85 -6.98 -11.13
CA ILE A 174 -7.92 -6.88 -10.01
C ILE A 174 -8.10 -5.52 -9.35
N THR A 175 -8.20 -5.51 -8.01
CA THR A 175 -8.23 -4.26 -7.24
C THR A 175 -6.83 -3.67 -7.27
N ALA A 176 -6.66 -2.55 -7.98
CA ALA A 176 -5.37 -1.89 -8.13
C ALA A 176 -5.09 -0.90 -7.01
N ILE A 177 -6.13 -0.19 -6.54
CA ILE A 177 -6.03 0.77 -5.44
C ILE A 177 -7.26 0.66 -4.55
N VAL A 178 -7.03 0.58 -3.24
CA VAL A 178 -8.07 0.73 -2.21
C VAL A 178 -7.92 2.04 -1.47
N GLY A 179 -9.02 2.54 -0.89
CA GLY A 179 -8.99 3.69 -0.01
C GLY A 179 -10.15 3.74 0.96
N SER A 180 -9.92 4.38 2.10
CA SER A 180 -10.92 4.68 3.10
C SER A 180 -10.40 5.82 3.97
N GLU A 181 -11.09 6.96 4.01
CA GLU A 181 -10.67 8.09 4.85
C GLU A 181 -9.21 8.50 4.54
N ASN A 182 -8.34 8.56 5.56
CA ASN A 182 -6.91 8.88 5.48
C ASN A 182 -6.03 7.72 4.99
N ILE A 183 -6.61 6.60 4.58
CA ILE A 183 -5.89 5.37 4.22
C ILE A 183 -6.02 5.15 2.72
N ILE A 184 -4.88 4.93 2.07
CA ILE A 184 -4.81 4.47 0.68
C ILE A 184 -3.85 3.28 0.57
N GLY A 185 -4.09 2.37 -0.36
CA GLY A 185 -3.13 1.30 -0.65
C GLY A 185 -3.10 0.92 -2.12
N THR A 186 -1.91 0.75 -2.68
CA THR A 186 -1.67 0.41 -4.08
C THR A 186 -1.18 -1.03 -4.22
N GLN A 187 -1.76 -1.80 -5.13
CA GLN A 187 -1.33 -3.19 -5.39
C GLN A 187 -0.07 -3.22 -6.26
N PHE A 188 0.07 -2.24 -7.16
CA PHE A 188 1.30 -2.00 -7.90
C PHE A 188 2.36 -1.32 -7.01
N HIS A 189 3.59 -1.32 -7.52
CA HIS A 189 4.75 -0.72 -6.88
C HIS A 189 5.00 0.69 -7.44
N PRO A 190 4.58 1.78 -6.77
CA PRO A 190 4.84 3.12 -7.25
C PRO A 190 6.35 3.39 -7.37
N GLU A 191 7.18 2.81 -6.50
CA GLU A 191 8.63 2.92 -6.57
C GLU A 191 9.26 2.23 -7.80
N LYS A 192 8.49 1.38 -8.51
CA LYS A 192 8.89 0.72 -9.76
C LYS A 192 8.11 1.21 -10.98
N SER A 193 7.18 2.14 -10.81
CA SER A 193 6.27 2.61 -11.86
C SER A 193 6.71 3.94 -12.48
N GLN A 194 8.02 4.22 -12.52
CA GLN A 194 8.61 5.39 -13.17
C GLN A 194 7.92 6.72 -12.79
N LYS A 195 7.70 7.62 -13.77
CA LYS A 195 7.15 8.97 -13.56
C LYS A 195 5.79 8.96 -12.87
N ILE A 196 4.90 8.05 -13.24
CA ILE A 196 3.56 7.95 -12.64
C ILE A 196 3.63 7.47 -11.20
N GLY A 197 4.54 6.55 -10.89
CA GLY A 197 4.81 6.15 -9.52
C GLY A 197 5.27 7.32 -8.63
N LEU A 198 6.21 8.12 -9.12
CA LEU A 198 6.69 9.32 -8.43
C LEU A 198 5.59 10.39 -8.27
N GLU A 199 4.71 10.54 -9.27
CA GLU A 199 3.54 11.42 -9.23
C GLU A 199 2.58 11.01 -8.10
N ILE A 200 2.27 9.72 -7.99
CA ILE A 200 1.39 9.17 -6.94
C ILE A 200 2.00 9.40 -5.55
N LEU A 201 3.30 9.10 -5.37
CA LEU A 201 3.98 9.36 -4.09
C LEU A 201 4.01 10.85 -3.75
N LYS A 202 4.26 11.71 -4.73
CA LYS A 202 4.20 13.18 -4.55
C LYS A 202 2.80 13.64 -4.15
N ASN A 203 1.76 13.10 -4.76
CA ASN A 203 0.38 13.44 -4.40
C ASN A 203 0.04 12.95 -2.99
N PHE A 204 0.49 11.76 -2.59
CA PHE A 204 0.35 11.27 -1.21
C PHE A 204 1.05 12.17 -0.19
N ILE A 205 2.28 12.59 -0.48
CA ILE A 205 3.06 13.50 0.37
C ILE A 205 2.30 14.83 0.54
N ASN A 206 1.68 15.35 -0.51
CA ASN A 206 0.94 16.61 -0.48
C ASN A 206 -0.54 16.46 -0.05
N TRP A 207 -0.99 15.23 0.24
CA TRP A 207 -2.37 15.00 0.64
C TRP A 207 -2.58 15.45 2.08
N ASN A 208 -3.51 16.40 2.25
CA ASN A 208 -4.03 16.84 3.55
C ASN A 208 -5.38 16.17 3.76
N TYR A 209 -5.52 15.45 4.86
CA TYR A 209 -6.76 14.79 5.30
C TYR A 209 -7.19 15.44 6.61
#